data_AF-A0A4U0GY72-F1
#
_entry.id   AF-A0A4U0GY72-F1
#
_cell.length_a   1.000
_cell.length_b   1.000
_cell.length_c   1.000
_cell.angle_alpha   90.00
_cell.angle_beta   90.00
_cell.angle_gamma   90.00
#
_symmetry.space_group_name_H-M   'P 1'
#
loop_
_entity.id
_entity.type
_entity.pdbx_description
1 polymer ?
#
loop_
_entity_poly.entity_id
_entity_poly.type
_entity_poly.pdbx_seq_one_letter_code
_entity_poly.pdbx_strand_id
1 'polypeptide(L)' 'MGFTWFFHASRAINYSDPITFECSSAAAARGPFNLLAVWRNVRTDGEDMVIRTYEVIAHHLHAARAEQ' A
#
# COMPACT_ATOMS: atom_id res chain seq x y z
N MET A 1 13.87 6.81 -0.46
CA MET A 1 13.65 5.53 -1.18
C MET A 1 12.15 5.42 -1.47
N GLY A 2 11.75 5.30 -2.73
CA GLY A 2 10.33 5.35 -3.15
C GLY A 2 9.78 3.98 -3.59
N PHE A 3 8.48 3.92 -3.89
CA PHE A 3 7.77 2.71 -4.32
C PHE A 3 8.46 1.98 -5.49
N THR A 4 8.95 2.72 -6.49
CA THR A 4 9.64 2.17 -7.66
C THR A 4 10.77 1.21 -7.29
N TRP A 5 11.66 1.62 -6.37
CA TRP A 5 12.77 0.77 -5.90
C TRP A 5 12.30 -0.55 -5.31
N PHE A 6 11.25 -0.52 -4.47
CA PHE A 6 10.70 -1.72 -3.83
C PHE A 6 10.25 -2.76 -4.87
N PHE A 7 9.57 -2.32 -5.93
CA PHE A 7 9.06 -3.23 -6.95
C PHE A 7 10.17 -3.79 -7.86
N HIS A 8 11.22 -3.00 -8.18
CA HIS A 8 12.41 -3.56 -8.86
C HIS A 8 13.15 -4.56 -7.99
N ALA A 9 13.33 -4.26 -6.70
CA ALA A 9 14.00 -5.18 -5.76
C ALA A 9 13.22 -6.49 -5.61
N SER A 10 11.90 -6.41 -5.50
CA SER A 10 11.03 -7.60 -5.44
C SER A 10 11.14 -8.46 -6.71
N ARG A 11 11.20 -7.84 -7.89
CA ARG A 11 11.47 -8.54 -9.16
C ARG A 11 12.85 -9.19 -9.17
N ALA A 12 13.89 -8.47 -8.71
CA ALA A 12 15.27 -8.96 -8.74
C ALA A 12 15.47 -10.26 -7.95
N ILE A 13 14.63 -10.50 -6.93
CA ILE A 13 14.65 -11.73 -6.13
C ILE A 13 13.56 -12.75 -6.54
N ASN A 14 12.85 -12.51 -7.65
CA ASN A 14 11.72 -13.33 -8.12
C ASN A 14 10.61 -13.51 -7.06
N TYR A 15 10.34 -12.48 -6.25
CA TYR A 15 9.24 -12.52 -5.29
C TYR A 15 7.90 -12.64 -6.04
N SER A 16 7.12 -13.65 -5.69
CA SER A 16 5.85 -14.00 -6.36
C SER A 16 4.68 -14.20 -5.40
N ASP A 17 4.92 -14.05 -4.10
CA ASP A 17 3.89 -14.16 -3.07
C ASP A 17 3.01 -12.89 -2.99
N PRO A 18 1.85 -12.96 -2.31
CA PRO A 18 0.93 -11.84 -2.22
C PRO A 18 1.54 -10.60 -1.56
N ILE A 19 1.32 -9.44 -2.20
CA ILE A 19 1.60 -8.13 -1.61
C ILE A 19 0.31 -7.58 -1.02
N THR A 20 0.30 -7.31 0.28
CA THR A 20 -0.87 -6.78 1.00
C THR A 20 -0.69 -5.30 1.28
N PHE A 21 -1.70 -4.50 0.93
CA PHE A 21 -1.78 -3.11 1.38
C PHE A 21 -2.47 -3.04 2.74
N GLU A 22 -1.79 -2.45 3.72
CA GLU A 22 -2.34 -2.16 5.05
C GLU A 22 -2.35 -0.66 5.29
N CYS A 23 -3.48 -0.11 5.72
CA CYS A 23 -3.54 1.28 6.14
C CYS A 23 -4.59 1.47 7.24
N SER A 24 -4.20 2.27 8.23
CA SER A 24 -5.02 2.64 9.39
C SER A 24 -5.23 4.15 9.42
N SER A 25 -6.42 4.58 9.81
CA SER A 25 -6.77 5.99 10.04
C SER A 25 -7.51 6.09 11.35
N ALA A 26 -7.41 7.21 12.06
CA ALA A 26 -8.20 7.46 13.26
C ALA A 26 -9.69 7.60 12.86
N ALA A 27 -10.39 6.48 12.74
CA ALA A 27 -11.85 6.42 12.75
C ALA A 27 -12.32 6.35 14.21
N ALA A 28 -13.53 6.81 14.49
CA ALA A 28 -14.11 6.93 15.84
C ALA A 28 -14.31 5.59 16.62
N ALA A 29 -13.55 4.55 16.32
CA ALA A 29 -13.64 3.22 16.91
C ALA A 29 -12.62 3.03 18.05
N ARG A 30 -13.08 2.43 19.16
CA ARG A 30 -12.21 1.85 20.20
C ARG A 30 -11.60 0.55 19.64
N GLY A 31 -10.28 0.51 19.49
CA GLY A 31 -9.52 -0.60 18.88
C GLY A 31 -7.99 -0.35 18.91
N PRO A 32 -7.14 -1.19 18.27
CA PRO A 32 -5.66 -1.25 18.44
C PRO A 32 -4.87 -0.01 18.00
N PHE A 33 -5.54 1.10 17.68
CA PHE A 33 -4.95 2.38 17.25
C PHE A 33 -3.93 2.97 18.25
N ASN A 34 -4.04 2.64 19.55
CA ASN A 34 -3.05 3.03 20.55
C ASN A 34 -1.70 2.32 20.38
N LEU A 35 -1.69 1.06 19.91
CA LEU A 35 -0.45 0.30 19.70
C LEU A 35 0.32 0.81 18.48
N LEU A 36 -0.40 1.28 17.46
CA LEU A 36 0.18 1.82 16.22
C LEU A 36 0.33 3.36 16.23
N ALA A 37 -0.05 4.02 17.33
CA ALA A 37 -0.02 5.49 17.48
C ALA A 37 -0.71 6.24 16.32
N VAL A 38 -1.88 5.75 15.87
CA VAL A 38 -2.65 6.32 14.76
C VAL A 38 -3.66 7.34 15.30
N TRP A 39 -3.25 8.60 15.37
CA TRP A 39 -4.05 9.68 15.97
C TRP A 39 -4.76 10.59 14.96
N ARG A 40 -4.34 10.53 13.69
CA ARG A 40 -4.86 11.40 12.63
C ARG A 40 -5.91 10.69 11.81
N ASN A 41 -7.00 11.39 11.52
CA ASN A 41 -7.87 10.97 10.44
C ASN A 41 -7.23 11.41 9.11
N VAL A 42 -6.69 10.46 8.37
CA VAL A 42 -6.03 10.67 7.08
C VAL A 42 -6.90 10.22 5.90
N ARG A 43 -8.17 9.91 6.18
CA ARG A 43 -9.14 9.43 5.19
C ARG A 43 -10.42 10.25 5.28
N THR A 44 -10.87 10.76 4.14
CA THR A 44 -12.18 11.40 4.00
C THR A 44 -13.06 10.69 2.98
N ASP A 45 -12.49 9.76 2.22
CA ASP A 45 -12.99 9.09 1.03
C ASP A 45 -12.76 7.57 1.17
N GLY A 46 -13.72 6.84 1.73
CA GLY A 46 -13.55 5.43 2.08
C GLY A 46 -13.13 4.52 0.92
N GLU A 47 -14.07 4.22 0.03
CA GLU A 47 -13.92 3.23 -1.07
C GLU A 47 -12.96 3.71 -2.17
N ASP A 48 -13.00 5.01 -2.50
CA ASP A 48 -12.16 5.63 -3.53
C ASP A 48 -10.66 5.49 -3.23
N MET A 49 -10.27 5.58 -1.95
CA MET A 49 -8.88 5.41 -1.55
C MET A 49 -8.39 3.97 -1.73
N VAL A 50 -9.26 2.97 -1.47
CA VAL A 50 -8.89 1.56 -1.66
C VAL A 50 -8.67 1.26 -3.14
N ILE A 51 -9.57 1.73 -4.00
CA ILE A 51 -9.47 1.56 -5.47
C ILE A 51 -8.19 2.23 -5.98
N ARG A 52 -7.97 3.49 -5.62
CA ARG A 52 -6.77 4.23 -6.05
C ARG A 52 -5.48 3.54 -5.59
N THR A 53 -5.47 3.00 -4.37
CA THR A 53 -4.29 2.31 -3.86
C THR A 53 -4.00 1.04 -4.65
N TYR A 54 -5.05 0.26 -4.97
CA TYR A 54 -4.91 -0.92 -5.81
C TYR A 54 -4.33 -0.55 -7.18
N GLU A 55 -4.85 0.49 -7.83
CA GLU A 55 -4.37 0.97 -9.13
C GLU A 55 -2.89 1.35 -9.10
N VAL A 56 -2.45 2.08 -8.06
CA VAL A 56 -1.04 2.47 -7.90
C VAL A 56 -0.13 1.25 -7.74
N ILE A 57 -0.50 0.28 -6.91
CA ILE A 57 0.29 -0.94 -6.68
C ILE A 57 0.36 -1.77 -7.97
N ALA A 58 -0.77 -1.96 -8.65
CA ALA A 58 -0.84 -2.68 -9.92
C ALA A 58 0.04 -2.02 -10.99
N HIS A 59 -0.02 -0.68 -11.11
CA HIS A 59 0.80 0.07 -12.05
C HIS A 59 2.30 -0.17 -11.83
N HIS A 60 2.78 -0.08 -10.60
CA HIS A 60 4.20 -0.31 -10.31
C HIS A 60 4.63 -1.77 -10.53
N LEU A 61 3.77 -2.74 -10.24
CA LEU A 61 4.02 -4.16 -10.55
C LEU A 61 4.14 -4.41 -12.05
N HIS A 62 3.24 -3.81 -12.84
CA HIS A 62 3.29 -3.92 -14.30
C HIS A 62 4.54 -3.25 -14.88
N ALA A 63 4.85 -2.02 -14.46
CA ALA A 63 6.03 -1.29 -14.91
C ALA A 63 7.31 -2.07 -14.60
N ALA A 64 7.47 -2.56 -13.37
CA ALA A 64 8.65 -3.33 -12.98
C ALA A 64 8.81 -4.63 -13.80
N ARG A 65 7.71 -5.24 -14.26
CA ARG A 65 7.74 -6.45 -15.11
C ARG A 65 8.00 -6.16 -16.59
N ALA A 66 7.59 -5.00 -17.10
CA ALA A 66 7.68 -4.64 -18.51
C ALA A 66 9.09 -4.19 -18.96
N GLU A 67 9.99 -3.87 -18.03
CA GLU A 67 11.39 -3.51 -18.30
C GLU A 67 12.24 -4.76 -18.63
N GLN A 68 11.86 -5.49 -19.69
CA GLN A 68 12.61 -6.62 -20.25
C GLN A 68 13.33 -6.21 -21.53
#